data_AF-A0A945SLH2-F1
#
_entry.id   AF-A0A945SLH2-F1
#
_cell.length_a   1.000
_cell.length_b   1.000
_cell.length_c   1.000
_cell.angle_alpha   90.00
_cell.angle_beta   90.00
_cell.angle_gamma   90.00
#
_symmetry.space_group_name_H-M   'P 1'
#
loop_
_entity.id
_entity.type
_entity.pdbx_description
1 polymer ?
#
loop_
_entity_poly.entity_id
_entity_poly.type
_entity_poly.pdbx_seq_one_letter_code
_entity_poly.pdbx_strand_id
1 'polypeptide(L)'
;MMSQMRENLLDAIGTTYQQLSSAMERGEAVHARSALSKIKLLKEKLVSAREEEKNRYLHASNSEQSCLLCKDEDDHSVVVQAWNSCEGCEVTRFRSMEAAKQALQSGGYVSMSMI
;
A
#
# COMPACT_ATOMS: atom_id res chain seq x y z
N MET A 1 2.54 -11.64 -1.37
CA MET A 1 3.13 -11.64 -0.01
C MET A 1 2.55 -10.45 0.72
N MET A 2 1.93 -10.67 1.89
CA MET A 2 1.62 -9.56 2.80
C MET A 2 2.93 -8.83 3.11
N SER A 3 2.94 -7.49 3.00
CA SER A 3 4.15 -6.71 3.27
C SER A 3 4.67 -7.02 4.67
N GLN A 4 5.93 -7.47 4.83
CA GLN A 4 6.59 -7.71 6.12
C GLN A 4 6.40 -6.53 7.10
N MET A 5 6.31 -5.31 6.56
CA MET A 5 6.03 -4.09 7.31
C MET A 5 4.63 -4.11 7.96
N ARG A 6 3.61 -4.62 7.26
CA ARG A 6 2.24 -4.74 7.77
C ARG A 6 2.17 -5.70 8.95
N GLU A 7 2.84 -6.86 8.85
CA GLU A 7 2.90 -7.84 9.93
C GLU A 7 3.62 -7.25 11.16
N ASN A 8 4.78 -6.62 10.95
CA ASN A 8 5.51 -5.94 12.02
C ASN A 8 4.67 -4.85 12.70
N LEU A 9 3.87 -4.09 11.94
CA LEU A 9 2.97 -3.07 12.48
C LEU A 9 1.83 -3.68 13.29
N LEU A 10 1.24 -4.78 12.84
CA LEU A 10 0.18 -5.49 13.56
C LEU A 10 0.69 -6.09 14.87
N ASP A 11 1.88 -6.68 14.86
CA ASP A 11 2.54 -7.22 16.06
C ASP A 11 2.87 -6.11 17.06
N ALA A 12 3.39 -4.97 16.58
CA ALA A 12 3.65 -3.80 17.41
C ALA A 12 2.36 -3.25 18.03
N ILE A 13 1.25 -3.26 17.30
CA ILE A 13 -0.06 -2.87 17.84
C ILE A 13 -0.49 -3.85 18.93
N GLY A 14 -0.43 -5.16 18.67
CA GLY A 14 -0.83 -6.19 19.63
C GLY A 14 -0.04 -6.12 20.94
N THR A 15 1.28 -6.01 20.86
CA THR A 15 2.16 -5.86 22.03
C THR A 15 1.87 -4.57 22.81
N THR A 16 1.60 -3.46 22.12
CA THR A 16 1.27 -2.19 22.78
C THR A 16 -0.13 -2.24 23.45
N TYR A 17 -1.08 -2.99 22.89
CA TYR A 17 -2.37 -3.25 23.55
C TYR A 17 -2.21 -4.04 24.85
N GLN A 18 -1.33 -5.04 24.89
CA GLN A 18 -1.03 -5.78 26.13
C GLN A 18 -0.41 -4.87 27.20
N GLN A 19 0.48 -3.97 26.81
CA GLN A 19 1.06 -2.97 27.71
C GLN A 19 0.00 -2.01 28.25
N LEU A 20 -0.93 -1.57 27.41
CA LEU A 20 -2.07 -0.74 27.81
C LEU A 20 -2.96 -1.47 28.84
N SER A 21 -3.37 -2.70 28.55
CA SER A 21 -4.21 -3.50 29.46
C SER A 21 -3.53 -3.67 30.82
N SER A 22 -2.25 -4.08 30.80
CA SER A 22 -1.47 -4.29 32.02
C SER A 22 -1.32 -3.00 32.83
N ALA A 23 -1.09 -1.86 32.17
CA ALA A 23 -0.99 -0.56 32.84
C ALA A 23 -2.34 -0.12 33.43
N MET A 24 -3.44 -0.38 32.72
CA MET A 24 -4.79 -0.09 33.22
C MET A 24 -5.16 -0.95 34.43
N GLU A 25 -4.85 -2.26 34.39
CA GLU A 25 -5.08 -3.19 35.50
C GLU A 25 -4.30 -2.77 36.76
N ARG A 26 -3.08 -2.23 36.59
CA ARG A 26 -2.26 -1.71 37.69
C ARG A 26 -2.61 -0.26 38.10
N GLY A 27 -3.56 0.40 37.43
CA GLY A 27 -3.91 1.80 37.71
C GLY A 27 -2.84 2.83 37.29
N GLU A 28 -1.90 2.44 36.42
CA GLU A 28 -0.79 3.28 35.95
C GLU A 28 -1.24 4.22 34.82
N ALA A 29 -1.99 5.26 35.16
CA ALA A 29 -2.63 6.17 34.20
C ALA A 29 -1.65 6.87 33.21
N VAL A 30 -0.39 7.06 33.59
CA VAL A 30 0.64 7.66 32.72
C VAL A 30 1.10 6.65 31.67
N HIS A 31 1.39 5.41 32.07
CA HIS A 31 1.80 4.34 31.18
C HIS A 31 0.67 3.95 30.22
N ALA A 32 -0.58 3.88 30.71
CA ALA A 32 -1.75 3.64 29.88
C ALA A 32 -1.93 4.73 28.81
N ARG A 33 -1.81 6.01 29.18
CA ARG A 33 -1.88 7.12 28.21
C ARG A 33 -0.78 7.06 27.15
N SER A 34 0.45 6.73 27.56
CA SER A 34 1.57 6.59 26.64
C SER A 34 1.35 5.44 25.64
N ALA A 35 0.94 4.27 26.14
CA ALA A 35 0.62 3.11 25.29
C ALA A 35 -0.53 3.42 24.31
N LEU A 36 -1.58 4.11 24.76
CA LEU A 36 -2.70 4.52 23.91
C LEU A 36 -2.26 5.46 22.78
N SER A 37 -1.44 6.47 23.07
CA SER A 37 -0.89 7.38 22.05
C SER A 37 -0.05 6.63 21.02
N LYS A 38 0.74 5.65 21.48
CA LYS A 38 1.58 4.82 20.61
C LYS A 38 0.74 3.93 19.69
N ILE A 39 -0.37 3.36 20.18
CA ILE A 39 -1.34 2.60 19.36
C ILE A 39 -1.95 3.48 18.26
N LYS A 40 -2.33 4.73 18.58
CA LYS A 40 -2.87 5.66 17.57
C LYS A 40 -1.89 5.89 16.43
N LEU A 41 -0.63 6.17 16.75
CA LEU A 41 0.42 6.41 15.77
C LEU A 41 0.73 5.16 14.92
N LEU A 42 0.73 3.97 15.52
CA LEU A 42 0.91 2.72 14.78
C LEU A 42 -0.27 2.42 13.83
N LYS A 43 -1.50 2.75 14.24
CA LYS A 43 -2.69 2.64 13.38
C LYS A 43 -2.63 3.60 12.20
N GLU A 44 -2.23 4.84 12.40
CA GLU A 44 -2.04 5.81 11.31
C GLU A 44 -1.00 5.32 10.30
N LYS A 45 0.13 4.80 10.78
CA LYS A 45 1.15 4.19 9.91
C LYS A 45 0.62 2.98 9.13
N LEU A 46 -0.20 2.13 9.76
CA LEU A 46 -0.80 0.98 9.12
C LEU A 46 -1.80 1.40 8.02
N VAL A 47 -2.59 2.44 8.27
CA VAL A 47 -3.51 3.00 7.27
C VAL A 47 -2.73 3.57 6.09
N SER A 48 -1.70 4.38 6.35
CA SER A 48 -0.84 4.93 5.30
C SER A 48 -0.16 3.83 4.46
N ALA A 49 0.42 2.81 5.10
CA ALA A 49 1.01 1.67 4.40
C ALA A 49 -0.02 0.90 3.54
N ARG A 50 -1.28 0.80 4.03
CA ARG A 50 -2.37 0.19 3.26
C ARG A 50 -2.79 1.05 2.06
N GLU A 51 -2.81 2.37 2.21
CA GLU A 51 -3.12 3.28 1.10
C GLU A 51 -2.01 3.25 0.04
N GLU A 52 -0.75 3.19 0.45
CA GLU A 52 0.38 2.95 -0.44
C GLU A 52 0.24 1.62 -1.18
N GLU A 53 -0.08 0.53 -0.47
CA GLU A 53 -0.32 -0.79 -1.08
C GLU A 53 -1.52 -0.79 -2.03
N LYS A 54 -2.62 -0.09 -1.69
CA LYS A 54 -3.77 0.08 -2.57
C LYS A 54 -3.40 0.88 -3.83
N ASN A 55 -2.52 1.88 -3.70
CA ASN A 55 -2.02 2.64 -4.84
C ASN A 55 -1.09 1.81 -5.75
N ARG A 56 -0.52 0.72 -5.24
CA ARG A 56 0.27 -0.24 -6.03
C ARG A 56 -0.57 -1.19 -6.86
N TYR A 57 -1.85 -1.40 -6.56
CA TYR A 57 -2.71 -2.28 -7.35
C TYR A 57 -3.90 -1.51 -7.88
N LEU A 58 -3.92 -1.27 -9.19
CA LEU A 58 -5.04 -0.60 -9.85
C LEU A 58 -5.75 -1.60 -10.75
N HIS A 59 -7.07 -1.71 -10.59
CA HIS A 59 -7.90 -2.43 -11.56
C HIS A 59 -8.18 -1.50 -12.74
N ALA A 60 -7.87 -1.96 -13.95
CA ALA A 60 -8.19 -1.22 -15.17
C ALA A 60 -9.68 -1.42 -15.49
N SER A 61 -10.53 -0.42 -15.21
CA SER A 61 -11.96 -0.40 -15.57
C SER A 61 -12.71 -1.71 -15.22
N ASN A 62 -13.66 -2.16 -16.05
CA ASN A 62 -14.45 -3.39 -15.89
C ASN A 62 -13.62 -4.70 -16.04
N SER A 63 -12.29 -4.65 -15.91
CA SER A 63 -11.43 -5.83 -15.98
C SER A 63 -11.32 -6.50 -14.61
N GLU A 64 -11.44 -7.84 -14.60
CA GLU A 64 -11.11 -8.65 -13.42
C GLU A 64 -9.59 -8.68 -13.13
N GLN A 65 -8.77 -8.16 -14.05
CA GLN A 65 -7.31 -8.20 -13.96
C GLN A 65 -6.76 -6.91 -13.31
N SER A 66 -5.90 -7.10 -12.30
CA SER A 66 -5.18 -6.02 -11.63
C SER A 66 -3.87 -5.69 -12.34
N CYS A 67 -3.55 -4.41 -12.44
CA CYS A 67 -2.23 -3.91 -12.82
C CYS A 67 -1.44 -3.56 -11.56
N LEU A 68 -0.16 -3.94 -11.54
CA LEU A 68 0.80 -3.55 -10.50
C LEU A 68 1.47 -2.24 -10.89
N LEU A 69 1.48 -1.26 -9.99
CA LEU A 69 2.22 0.00 -10.09
C LEU A 69 3.35 -0.04 -9.05
N CYS A 70 4.56 0.23 -9.50
CA CYS A 70 5.75 0.33 -8.64
C CYS A 70 6.51 1.59 -9.01
N LYS A 71 7.06 2.30 -8.03
CA LYS A 71 8.06 3.34 -8.33
C LYS A 71 9.31 2.69 -8.90
N ASP A 72 9.91 3.38 -9.87
CA ASP A 72 11.20 3.00 -10.44
C ASP A 72 12.35 3.44 -9.52
N GLU A 73 13.59 3.02 -9.80
CA GLU A 73 14.77 3.30 -8.97
C GLU A 73 15.08 4.79 -8.81
N ASP A 74 14.58 5.62 -9.74
CA ASP A 74 14.74 7.07 -9.71
C ASP A 74 13.75 7.78 -8.78
N ASP A 75 12.80 7.07 -8.14
CA ASP A 75 11.71 7.57 -7.27
C ASP A 75 10.74 8.59 -7.94
N HIS A 76 10.99 8.94 -9.20
CA HIS A 76 10.24 9.92 -9.99
C HIS A 76 9.39 9.24 -11.06
N SER A 77 9.88 8.13 -11.61
CA SER A 77 9.17 7.32 -12.59
C SER A 77 8.38 6.20 -11.92
N VAL A 78 7.39 5.68 -12.65
CA VAL A 78 6.52 4.60 -12.18
C VAL A 78 6.47 3.53 -13.26
N VAL A 79 6.79 2.31 -12.88
CA VAL A 79 6.66 1.13 -13.71
C VAL A 79 5.29 0.50 -13.45
N VAL A 80 4.54 0.28 -14.52
CA VAL A 80 3.25 -0.42 -14.51
C VAL A 80 3.46 -1.78 -15.14
N GLN A 81 3.16 -2.84 -14.41
CA GLN A 81 3.05 -4.19 -14.92
C GLN A 81 1.57 -4.52 -15.07
N ALA A 82 1.11 -4.64 -16.31
CA ALA A 82 -0.27 -5.00 -16.63
C ALA A 82 -0.29 -6.37 -17.29
N TRP A 83 -1.35 -7.14 -17.07
CA TRP A 83 -1.60 -8.31 -17.89
C TRP A 83 -1.83 -7.86 -19.34
N ASN A 84 -1.51 -8.71 -20.32
CA ASN A 84 -1.95 -8.63 -21.69
C ASN A 84 -2.78 -9.88 -22.02
N SER A 85 -4.06 -9.69 -22.33
CA SER A 85 -5.13 -10.69 -22.38
C SER A 85 -4.83 -11.96 -23.17
N CYS A 86 -3.81 -11.95 -24.03
CA CYS A 86 -3.43 -13.09 -24.86
C CYS A 86 -2.03 -13.69 -24.57
N GLU A 87 -1.05 -12.97 -24.01
CA GLU A 87 0.36 -13.41 -24.16
C GLU A 87 1.32 -13.18 -22.96
N GLY A 88 0.91 -12.51 -21.88
CA GLY A 88 1.76 -12.36 -20.68
C GLY A 88 1.63 -11.01 -19.99
N CYS A 89 2.58 -10.66 -19.11
CA CYS A 89 2.64 -9.34 -18.49
C CYS A 89 3.43 -8.36 -19.37
N GLU A 90 2.85 -7.20 -19.69
CA GLU A 90 3.54 -6.05 -20.27
C GLU A 90 4.02 -5.11 -19.16
N VAL A 91 5.18 -4.48 -19.36
CA VAL A 91 5.79 -3.55 -18.41
C VAL A 91 6.01 -2.21 -19.10
N THR A 92 5.38 -1.15 -18.58
CA THR A 92 5.40 0.19 -19.16
C THR A 92 5.85 1.22 -18.13
N ARG A 93 6.80 2.09 -18.48
CA ARG A 93 7.28 3.17 -17.60
C ARG A 93 6.54 4.47 -17.87
N PHE A 94 6.09 5.12 -16.80
CA PHE A 94 5.44 6.42 -16.78
C PHE A 94 6.28 7.43 -16.02
N ARG A 95 6.15 8.70 -16.41
CA ARG A 95 6.84 9.82 -15.77
C ARG A 95 6.35 10.17 -14.35
N SER A 96 5.20 9.66 -13.93
CA SER A 96 4.64 9.88 -12.59
C SER A 96 3.50 8.89 -12.28
N MET A 97 3.11 8.79 -10.99
CA MET A 97 1.97 7.98 -10.54
C MET A 97 0.65 8.48 -11.14
N GLU A 98 0.46 9.79 -11.23
CA GLU A 98 -0.74 10.40 -11.81
C GLU A 98 -0.90 10.03 -13.28
N ALA A 99 0.19 10.07 -14.06
CA ALA A 99 0.17 9.70 -15.47
C ALA A 99 -0.19 8.21 -15.66
N ALA A 100 0.39 7.33 -14.84
CA ALA A 100 0.06 5.90 -14.85
C ALA A 100 -1.40 5.64 -14.51
N LYS A 101 -1.91 6.24 -13.42
CA LYS A 101 -3.31 6.08 -13.00
C LYS A 101 -4.29 6.59 -14.04
N GLN A 102 -4.03 7.78 -14.60
CA GLN A 102 -4.88 8.36 -15.64
C GLN A 102 -4.95 7.44 -16.85
N ALA A 103 -3.79 6.97 -17.35
CA ALA A 103 -3.75 6.09 -18.52
C ALA A 103 -4.50 4.76 -18.29
N LEU A 104 -4.38 4.17 -17.09
CA LEU A 104 -5.09 2.94 -16.73
C LEU A 104 -6.61 3.15 -16.54
N GLN A 105 -7.03 4.31 -16.02
CA GLN A 105 -8.43 4.63 -15.77
C GLN A 105 -9.19 5.06 -17.03
N SER A 106 -8.54 5.81 -17.94
CA SER A 106 -9.18 6.30 -19.16
C SER A 106 -9.02 5.36 -20.34
N GLY A 107 -7.89 4.63 -20.41
CA GLY A 107 -7.51 3.85 -21.58
C GLY A 107 -8.12 2.46 -21.61
N GLY A 108 -8.32 1.83 -20.44
CA GLY A 108 -8.64 0.41 -20.37
C GLY A 108 -7.62 -0.38 -21.17
N TYR A 109 -6.47 -0.67 -20.54
CA TYR A 109 -5.22 -1.10 -21.17
C TYR A 109 -4.41 0.00 -21.87
N VAL A 110 -3.11 -0.01 -21.56
CA VAL A 110 -2.08 0.68 -22.32
C VAL A 110 -1.24 -0.42 -22.97
N SER A 111 -1.70 -0.92 -24.11
CA SER A 111 -0.81 -1.60 -25.07
C SER A 111 0.01 -0.49 -25.71
N MET A 112 1.26 -0.30 -25.27
CA MET A 112 2.17 0.67 -25.89
C MET A 112 3.10 -0.07 -26.85
N SER A 113 2.51 -0.75 -27.84
CA SER A 113 3.18 -1.01 -29.10
C SER A 113 2.74 0.01 -30.15
N MET A 114 3.03 1.30 -29.94
CA MET A 114 3.00 2.27 -31.05
C MET A 114 4.14 3.30 -30.91
N ILE A 115 5.22 2.96 -31.62
CA ILE A 115 6.16 3.80 -32.40
C ILE A 115 6.90 4.92 -31.62
#